data_AF-A0A966MKJ4-F1
#
_entry.id   AF-A0A966MKJ4-F1
#
_cell.length_a   1.000
_cell.length_b   1.000
_cell.length_c   1.000
_cell.angle_alpha   90.00
_cell.angle_beta   90.00
_cell.angle_gamma   90.00
#
_symmetry.space_group_name_H-M   'P 1'
#
loop_
_entity.id
_entity.type
_entity.pdbx_description
1 polymer ?
#
loop_
_entity_poly.entity_id
_entity_poly.type
_entity_poly.pdbx_seq_one_letter_code
_entity_poly.pdbx_strand_id
1 'polypeptide(L)' 'MQFLNEAMTKAKSLSHLVTVYNPVRPIMERLKGMERAQLVLQASSRVALQKLLDDWVPYLRENKLGQKVKWVVDVDPLEF' A
#
# COMPACT_ATOMS: atom_id res chain seq x y z
N MET A 1 -9.46 -3.90 7.28
CA MET A 1 -8.36 -4.85 6.97
C MET A 1 -8.44 -5.48 5.58
N GLN A 2 -9.62 -5.80 5.03
CA GLN A 2 -9.74 -6.48 3.72
C GLN A 2 -9.08 -5.72 2.55
N PHE A 3 -9.26 -4.40 2.48
CA PHE A 3 -8.61 -3.54 1.46
C PHE A 3 -7.08 -3.69 1.41
N LEU A 4 -6.40 -3.65 2.55
CA LEU A 4 -4.93 -3.76 2.59
C LEU A 4 -4.43 -5.16 2.21
N ASN A 5 -5.21 -6.21 2.50
CA ASN A 5 -4.88 -7.55 2.06
C ASN A 5 -4.99 -7.68 0.53
N GLU A 6 -6.04 -7.13 -0.08
CA GLU A 6 -6.16 -7.10 -1.54
C GLU A 6 -5.05 -6.26 -2.18
N ALA A 7 -4.75 -5.10 -1.59
CA ALA A 7 -3.66 -4.23 -2.02
C ALA A 7 -2.32 -4.99 -1.99
N MET A 8 -2.03 -5.70 -0.90
CA MET A 8 -0.83 -6.51 -0.75
C MET A 8 -0.74 -7.63 -1.80
N THR A 9 -1.82 -8.40 -1.98
CA THR A 9 -1.86 -9.50 -2.96
C THR A 9 -1.64 -8.99 -4.37
N LYS A 10 -2.26 -7.87 -4.74
CA LYS A 10 -2.07 -7.26 -6.06
C LYS A 10 -0.63 -6.77 -6.24
N ALA A 11 -0.06 -6.07 -5.25
CA ALA A 11 1.33 -5.59 -5.34
C ALA A 11 2.31 -6.74 -5.55
N LYS A 12 2.17 -7.84 -4.77
CA LYS A 12 3.00 -9.05 -4.92
C LYS A 12 2.86 -9.70 -6.29
N SER A 13 1.66 -9.65 -6.88
CA SER A 13 1.42 -10.20 -8.22
C SER A 13 1.97 -9.31 -9.35
N LEU A 14 2.14 -8.01 -9.13
CA LEU A 14 2.61 -7.06 -10.16
C LEU A 14 4.14 -7.03 -10.28
N SER A 15 4.86 -7.23 -9.18
CA SER A 15 6.32 -7.26 -9.22
C SER A 15 6.91 -8.14 -8.13
N HIS A 16 7.87 -8.98 -8.52
CA HIS A 16 8.70 -9.74 -7.59
C HIS A 16 9.96 -8.96 -7.16
N LEU A 17 10.22 -7.80 -7.79
CA LEU A 17 11.36 -6.93 -7.48
C LEU A 17 11.06 -5.96 -6.32
N VAL A 18 9.81 -5.93 -5.87
CA VAL A 18 9.33 -5.09 -4.76
C VAL A 18 8.94 -6.01 -3.61
N THR A 19 9.63 -5.87 -2.49
CA THR A 19 9.29 -6.52 -1.23
C THR A 19 8.09 -5.82 -0.61
N VAL A 20 6.98 -6.56 -0.50
CA VAL A 20 5.74 -6.07 0.11
C VAL A 20 5.61 -6.67 1.51
N TYR A 21 5.66 -5.81 2.54
CA TYR A 21 5.51 -6.22 3.93
C TYR A 21 4.06 -6.51 4.29
N ASN A 22 3.82 -7.23 5.40
CA ASN A 22 2.47 -7.47 5.87
C ASN A 22 1.83 -6.19 6.41
N PRO A 23 0.51 -5.99 6.23
CA PRO A 23 -0.18 -4.84 6.79
C PRO A 23 -0.13 -4.89 8.32
N VAL A 24 0.60 -3.94 8.90
CA VAL A 24 0.76 -3.86 10.35
C VAL A 24 -0.35 -2.98 10.93
N ARG A 25 -1.05 -3.49 11.94
CA ARG A 25 -1.94 -2.68 12.78
C ARG A 25 -1.09 -2.00 13.85
N PRO A 26 -1.13 -0.66 14.00
CA PRO A 26 -0.61 -0.01 15.18
C PRO A 26 -1.36 -0.52 16.41
N ILE A 27 -0.64 -0.78 17.50
CA ILE A 27 -1.16 -1.23 18.79
C ILE A 27 -1.80 -0.03 19.53
N MET A 28 -2.68 0.70 18.87
CA MET A 28 -3.48 1.73 19.51
C MET A 28 -4.92 1.26 19.49
N GLU A 29 -5.42 0.93 20.69
CA GLU A 29 -6.81 0.59 20.94
C GLU A 29 -7.71 1.71 20.41
N ARG A 30 -8.31 1.46 19.24
CA ARG A 30 -9.53 2.11 18.70
C ARG A 30 -9.75 3.56 19.16
N LEU A 31 -9.02 4.51 18.59
CA LEU A 31 -9.42 5.92 18.67
C LEU A 31 -10.71 6.12 17.87
N LYS A 32 -11.84 6.31 18.57
CA LYS A 32 -13.17 6.63 17.99
C LYS A 32 -13.66 5.66 16.90
N GLY A 33 -13.41 4.36 17.05
CA GLY A 33 -13.90 3.34 16.11
C GLY A 33 -13.21 3.32 14.74
N MET A 34 -12.14 4.10 14.54
CA MET A 34 -11.34 4.08 13.32
C MET A 34 -10.04 3.31 13.54
N GLU A 35 -9.77 2.35 12.67
CA GLU A 35 -8.52 1.59 12.66
C GLU A 35 -7.57 2.19 11.61
N ARG A 36 -6.38 2.64 12.05
CA ARG A 36 -5.30 2.98 11.14
C ARG A 36 -4.53 1.70 10.82
N ALA A 37 -4.12 1.52 9.57
CA ALA A 37 -3.20 0.45 9.18
C ALA A 37 -2.35 0.95 8.02
N GLN A 38 -1.14 0.40 7.90
CA GLN A 38 -0.20 0.79 6.85
C GLN A 38 0.36 -0.45 6.17
N LEU A 39 0.64 -0.32 4.88
CA LEU A 39 1.31 -1.30 4.06
C LEU A 39 2.60 -0.67 3.54
N VAL A 40 3.73 -1.32 3.82
CA VAL A 40 5.05 -0.84 3.41
C VAL A 40 5.52 -1.65 2.21
N LEU A 41 6.00 -0.96 1.19
CA LEU A 41 6.62 -1.53 0.00
C LEU A 41 8.06 -1.02 -0.07
N GLN A 42 9.01 -1.93 -0.26
CA GLN A 42 10.42 -1.62 -0.42
C GLN A 42 10.93 -2.24 -1.72
N ALA A 43 11.74 -1.52 -2.47
CA ALA A 43 12.39 -2.04 -3.67
C ALA A 43 13.85 -1.57 -3.68
N SER A 44 14.73 -2.41 -4.22
CA SER A 44 16.15 -2.05 -4.41
C SER A 44 16.35 -1.02 -5.52
N SER A 45 15.35 -0.82 -6.39
CA SER A 45 15.41 0.16 -7.47
C SER A 45 14.16 1.03 -7.47
N ARG A 46 14.36 2.36 -7.50
CA ARG A 46 13.27 3.35 -7.63
C ARG A 46 12.42 3.11 -8.86
N VAL A 47 13.05 2.73 -9.98
CA VAL A 47 12.34 2.46 -11.24
C VAL A 47 11.40 1.26 -11.08
N ALA A 48 11.81 0.21 -10.37
CA ALA A 48 10.96 -0.94 -10.10
C ALA A 48 9.76 -0.59 -9.22
N LEU A 49 9.96 0.25 -8.19
CA LEU A 49 8.88 0.74 -7.35
C LEU A 49 7.91 1.62 -8.14
N GLN A 50 8.44 2.59 -8.91
CA GLN A 50 7.63 3.52 -9.70
C GLN A 50 6.76 2.78 -10.73
N LYS A 51 7.33 1.78 -11.43
CA LYS A 51 6.59 0.92 -12.36
C LYS A 51 5.47 0.15 -11.68
N LEU A 52 5.73 -0.43 -10.51
CA LEU A 52 4.68 -1.12 -9.75
C LEU A 52 3.59 -0.12 -9.34
N LEU A 53 3.95 1.07 -8.85
CA LEU A 53 2.98 2.06 -8.41
C LEU A 53 2.11 2.57 -9.56
N ASP A 54 2.65 2.67 -10.77
CA ASP A 54 1.91 3.10 -11.97
C ASP A 54 0.72 2.18 -12.28
N ASP A 55 0.90 0.86 -12.15
CA ASP A 55 -0.19 -0.13 -12.30
C ASP A 55 -1.02 -0.32 -11.02
N TRP A 56 -0.39 -0.19 -9.85
CA TRP A 56 -1.02 -0.53 -8.57
C TRP A 56 -1.93 0.57 -8.04
N VAL A 57 -1.52 1.84 -8.11
CA VAL A 57 -2.31 2.99 -7.65
C VAL A 57 -3.67 3.11 -8.37
N PRO A 58 -3.77 3.01 -9.71
CA PRO A 58 -5.07 3.03 -10.38
C PRO A 58 -5.95 1.85 -9.96
N TYR A 59 -5.40 0.65 -9.84
CA TYR A 59 -6.14 -0.51 -9.32
C TYR A 59 -6.72 -0.25 -7.93
N LEU A 60 -5.95 0.36 -7.02
CA LEU A 60 -6.45 0.71 -5.68
C LEU A 60 -7.54 1.77 -5.71
N ARG A 61 -7.46 2.72 -6.65
CA ARG A 61 -8.46 3.77 -6.84
C ARG A 61 -9.77 3.23 -7.44
N GLU A 62 -9.67 2.27 -8.37
CA GLU A 62 -10.83 1.59 -8.96
C GLU A 62 -11.48 0.58 -8.00
N ASN A 63 -10.71 0.08 -7.02
CA ASN A 63 -11.24 -0.86 -6.04
C ASN A 63 -12.34 -0.22 -5.18
N LYS A 64 -13.52 -0.86 -5.13
CA LYS A 64 -14.69 -0.41 -4.35
C LYS A 64 -14.40 -0.27 -2.85
N LEU A 65 -13.49 -1.07 -2.30
CA LEU A 65 -13.07 -0.93 -0.91
C LEU A 65 -12.18 0.29 -0.69
N GLY A 66 -11.37 0.67 -1.69
CA GLY A 66 -10.55 1.88 -1.69
C GLY A 66 -11.39 3.16 -1.60
N GLN A 67 -12.63 3.13 -2.09
CA GLN A 67 -13.58 4.24 -1.98
C GLN A 67 -14.22 4.35 -0.58
N LYS A 68 -14.22 3.27 0.21
CA LYS A 68 -14.79 3.22 1.57
C LYS A 68 -13.79 3.58 2.67
N VAL A 69 -12.52 3.77 2.32
CA VAL A 69 -11.44 4.06 3.26
C VAL A 69 -10.66 5.27 2.79
N LYS A 70 -10.21 6.10 3.74
CA LYS A 70 -9.30 7.20 3.41
C LYS A 70 -7.88 6.65 3.42
N TRP A 71 -7.25 6.59 2.25
CA TRP A 71 -5.89 6.12 2.09
C TRP A 71 -5.04 7.17 1.37
N VAL A 72 -3.74 7.07 1.56
CA VAL A 72 -2.72 7.85 0.88
C VAL A 72 -1.56 6.92 0.57
N VAL A 73 -0.90 7.14 -0.55
CA VAL A 73 0.37 6.49 -0.89
C VAL A 73 1.43 7.57 -0.81
N ASP A 74 2.40 7.34 0.07
CA ASP A 74 3.54 8.21 0.23
C ASP A 74 4.74 7.54 -0.44
N VAL A 75 5.40 8.27 -1.34
CA VAL A 75 6.61 7.82 -2.03
C VAL A 75 7.70 8.80 -1.65
N ASP A 76 8.53 8.40 -0.70
CA ASP A 76 9.57 9.26 -0.17
C ASP A 76 10.52 9.71 -1.30
N PRO A 77 10.62 11.03 -1.57
CA PRO A 77 11.61 11.53 -2.49
C PRO A 77 12.95 11.51 -1.78
N LEU A 78 13.78 10.50 -2.05
CA LEU A 78 15.20 10.58 -1.70
C LEU A 78 15.76 11.91 -2.24
N GLU A 79 16.11 12.81 -1.32
CA GLU A 79 16.81 14.07 -1.59
C GLU A 79 18.09 13.73 -2.36
N PHE A 80 18.25 14.37 -3.53
CA PHE A 80 19.44 14.24 -4.39
C PHE A 80 20.60 15.09 -3.85
#